data_AF-A0A948PXI9-F1
#
_entry.id   AF-A0A948PXI9-F1
#
_cell.length_a   1.000
_cell.length_b   1.000
_cell.length_c   1.000
_cell.angle_alpha   90.00
_cell.angle_beta   90.00
_cell.angle_gamma   90.00
#
_symmetry.space_group_name_H-M   'P 1'
#
loop_
_entity.id
_entity.type
_entity.pdbx_description
1 polymer ?
#
loop_
_entity_poly.entity_id
_entity_poly.type
_entity_poly.pdbx_seq_one_letter_code
_entity_poly.pdbx_strand_id
1 'polypeptide(L)'
;MAERHPFHQIIPLLATTEGATVEDFVHNAARRIVDELVHYPDFFSLMLIEVIEFKGQHMPKLFEALFPQLMEIAQRFAQAEGKVCPIPPLLLIRAFLGMFFSYSITEILVGRSLPHEVQENALEHFAEIFLHGILSKS
;
A
#
# COMPACT_ATOMS: atom_id res chain seq x y z
N MET A 1 10.84 -13.22 -14.34
CA MET A 1 10.59 -11.92 -13.67
C MET A 1 9.47 -12.00 -12.65
N ALA A 2 8.32 -12.62 -12.98
CA ALA A 2 7.19 -12.77 -12.05
C ALA A 2 7.59 -13.22 -10.63
N GLU A 3 8.38 -14.30 -10.48
CA GLU A 3 8.79 -14.84 -9.16
C GLU A 3 9.70 -13.92 -8.33
N ARG A 4 10.40 -12.98 -8.98
CA ARG A 4 11.27 -11.99 -8.32
C ARG A 4 10.59 -10.62 -8.25
N HIS A 5 9.30 -10.55 -8.60
CA HIS A 5 8.60 -9.28 -8.65
C HIS A 5 8.47 -8.69 -7.23
N PRO A 6 8.71 -7.38 -7.04
CA PRO A 6 8.73 -6.76 -5.71
C PRO A 6 7.45 -6.95 -4.87
N PHE A 7 6.30 -7.13 -5.49
CA PHE A 7 5.04 -7.43 -4.78
C PHE A 7 5.06 -8.75 -4.00
N HIS A 8 5.93 -9.71 -4.33
CA HIS A 8 6.13 -10.92 -3.52
C HIS A 8 6.71 -10.62 -2.14
N GLN A 9 7.28 -9.43 -1.91
CA GLN A 9 7.75 -8.96 -0.61
C GLN A 9 6.70 -8.08 0.07
N ILE A 10 6.14 -7.12 -0.66
CA ILE A 10 5.19 -6.13 -0.10
C ILE A 10 3.86 -6.75 0.33
N ILE A 11 3.27 -7.62 -0.49
CA ILE A 11 1.91 -8.14 -0.20
C ILE A 11 1.91 -9.07 1.03
N PRO A 12 2.84 -10.03 1.18
CA PRO A 12 2.91 -10.83 2.40
C PRO A 12 3.24 -10.00 3.66
N LEU A 13 4.08 -8.96 3.54
CA LEU A 13 4.35 -8.03 4.63
C LEU A 13 3.04 -7.43 5.16
N LEU A 14 2.17 -6.97 4.26
CA LEU A 14 0.87 -6.41 4.63
C LEU A 14 -0.09 -7.41 5.28
N ALA A 15 -0.14 -8.64 4.77
CA ALA A 15 -0.99 -9.68 5.33
C ALA A 15 -0.63 -10.02 6.79
N THR A 16 0.65 -9.89 7.15
CA THR A 16 1.14 -10.11 8.51
C THR A 16 1.06 -8.89 9.42
N THR A 17 0.56 -7.75 8.94
CA THR A 17 0.48 -6.53 9.75
C THR A 17 -0.57 -6.68 10.85
N GLU A 18 -0.14 -6.40 12.08
CA GLU A 18 -1.00 -6.38 13.25
C GLU A 18 -1.75 -5.05 13.38
N GLY A 19 -2.92 -5.10 14.00
CA GLY A 19 -3.77 -3.94 14.30
C GLY A 19 -5.07 -4.41 14.93
N ALA A 20 -5.42 -3.88 16.11
CA ALA A 20 -6.66 -4.24 16.80
C ALA A 20 -7.87 -3.56 16.16
N THR A 21 -7.65 -2.42 15.50
CA THR A 21 -8.62 -1.62 14.77
C THR A 21 -8.18 -1.41 13.32
N VAL A 22 -9.08 -0.90 12.46
CA VAL A 22 -8.71 -0.54 11.07
C VAL A 22 -7.73 0.60 11.05
N GLU A 23 -7.91 1.54 11.96
CA GLU A 23 -7.05 2.69 12.20
C GLU A 23 -5.63 2.20 12.52
N ASP A 24 -5.48 1.33 13.53
CA ASP A 24 -4.19 0.73 13.89
C ASP A 24 -3.56 -0.02 12.71
N PHE A 25 -4.37 -0.83 12.02
CA PHE A 25 -3.92 -1.59 10.86
C PHE A 25 -3.40 -0.66 9.75
N VAL A 26 -4.14 0.38 9.39
CA VAL A 26 -3.75 1.34 8.34
C VAL A 26 -2.46 2.06 8.71
N HIS A 27 -2.33 2.58 9.93
CA HIS A 27 -1.10 3.26 10.36
C HIS A 27 0.10 2.32 10.41
N ASN A 28 -0.08 1.08 10.88
CA ASN A 28 0.99 0.09 10.93
C ASN A 28 1.39 -0.37 9.51
N ALA A 29 0.41 -0.58 8.64
CA ALA A 29 0.63 -1.00 7.26
C ALA A 29 1.32 0.09 6.44
N ALA A 30 0.92 1.35 6.60
CA ALA A 30 1.52 2.50 5.94
C ALA A 30 3.02 2.61 6.26
N ARG A 31 3.37 2.59 7.56
CA ARG A 31 4.76 2.58 8.02
C ARG A 31 5.55 1.42 7.45
N ARG A 32 5.02 0.19 7.56
CA ARG A 32 5.71 -1.00 7.05
C ARG A 32 5.95 -0.95 5.54
N ILE A 33 4.98 -0.52 4.73
CA ILE A 33 5.19 -0.37 3.28
C ILE A 33 6.28 0.65 3.00
N VAL A 34 6.16 1.84 3.59
CA VAL A 34 7.08 2.94 3.29
C VAL A 34 8.50 2.57 3.70
N ASP A 35 8.67 2.00 4.89
CA ASP A 35 9.95 1.49 5.35
C ASP A 35 10.51 0.46 4.38
N GLU A 36 9.71 -0.52 3.95
CA GLU A 36 10.17 -1.55 3.01
C GLU A 36 10.55 -0.96 1.65
N LEU A 37 9.77 0.00 1.13
CA LEU A 37 10.03 0.63 -0.17
C LEU A 37 11.25 1.55 -0.16
N VAL A 38 11.50 2.23 0.95
CA VAL A 38 12.71 3.07 1.12
C VAL A 38 13.95 2.19 1.25
N HIS A 39 13.85 1.04 1.93
CA HIS A 39 14.98 0.14 2.16
C HIS A 39 15.19 -0.89 1.05
N TYR A 40 14.25 -1.01 0.08
CA TYR A 40 14.40 -1.90 -1.06
C TYR A 40 14.79 -1.11 -2.32
N PRO A 41 16.10 -0.90 -2.57
CA PRO A 41 16.61 0.02 -3.58
C PRO A 41 16.18 -0.33 -5.01
N ASP A 42 15.90 -1.61 -5.27
CA ASP A 42 15.55 -2.09 -6.60
C ASP A 42 14.03 -2.12 -6.84
N PHE A 43 13.18 -1.80 -5.85
CA PHE A 43 11.72 -1.89 -5.98
C PHE A 43 11.23 -1.13 -7.22
N PHE A 44 11.54 0.17 -7.28
CA PHE A 44 11.05 1.05 -8.35
C PHE A 44 11.71 0.75 -9.68
N SER A 45 12.98 0.36 -9.68
CA SER A 45 13.70 -0.08 -10.88
C SER A 45 13.01 -1.29 -11.51
N LEU A 46 12.67 -2.30 -10.70
CA LEU A 46 11.98 -3.51 -11.16
C LEU A 46 10.56 -3.20 -11.63
N MET A 47 9.83 -2.32 -10.94
CA MET A 47 8.51 -1.86 -11.39
C MET A 47 8.57 -1.12 -12.73
N LEU A 48 9.57 -0.25 -12.93
CA LEU A 48 9.79 0.45 -14.19
C LEU A 48 10.11 -0.51 -15.33
N ILE A 49 10.97 -1.50 -15.08
CA ILE A 49 11.27 -2.55 -16.07
C ILE A 49 9.99 -3.33 -16.43
N GLU A 50 9.18 -3.70 -15.45
CA GLU A 50 7.90 -4.38 -15.70
C GLU A 50 6.97 -3.54 -16.60
N VAL A 51 6.89 -2.23 -16.38
CA VAL A 51 6.03 -1.33 -17.15
C VAL A 51 6.60 -1.05 -18.56
N ILE A 52 7.90 -0.80 -18.67
CA ILE A 52 8.54 -0.34 -19.92
C ILE A 52 8.89 -1.52 -20.83
N GLU A 53 9.59 -2.52 -20.31
CA GLU A 53 10.11 -3.64 -21.10
C GLU A 53 9.04 -4.71 -21.29
N PHE A 54 8.41 -5.14 -20.19
CA PHE A 54 7.45 -6.24 -20.21
C PHE A 54 6.01 -5.79 -20.39
N LYS A 55 5.73 -4.48 -20.36
CA LYS A 55 4.40 -3.89 -20.57
C LYS A 55 3.33 -4.51 -19.67
N GLY A 56 3.71 -4.88 -18.44
CA GLY A 56 2.83 -5.47 -17.44
C GLY A 56 2.40 -6.93 -17.72
N GLN A 57 3.04 -7.63 -18.65
CA GLN A 57 2.68 -9.02 -19.00
C GLN A 57 2.75 -10.01 -17.83
N HIS A 58 3.54 -9.72 -16.79
CA HIS A 58 3.63 -10.59 -15.63
C HIS A 58 2.58 -10.29 -14.56
N MET A 59 1.90 -9.14 -14.63
CA MET A 59 0.93 -8.70 -13.61
C MET A 59 -0.26 -9.65 -13.42
N PRO A 60 -0.88 -10.22 -14.46
CA PRO A 60 -2.00 -11.15 -14.26
C PRO A 60 -1.59 -12.40 -13.47
N LYS A 61 -0.47 -13.03 -13.85
CA LYS A 61 0.05 -14.22 -13.16
C LYS A 61 0.47 -13.90 -11.72
N LEU A 62 1.05 -12.73 -11.52
CA LEU A 62 1.43 -12.26 -10.19
C LEU A 62 0.21 -12.01 -9.31
N PHE A 63 -0.84 -11.41 -9.86
CA PHE A 63 -2.10 -11.20 -9.17
C PHE A 63 -2.72 -12.53 -8.73
N GLU A 64 -2.75 -13.53 -9.61
CA GLU A 64 -3.21 -14.89 -9.27
C GLU A 64 -2.38 -15.50 -8.13
N ALA A 65 -1.05 -15.36 -8.19
CA ALA A 65 -0.15 -15.89 -7.18
C ALA A 65 -0.29 -15.22 -5.81
N LEU A 66 -0.65 -13.92 -5.79
CA LEU A 66 -0.81 -13.12 -4.57
C LEU A 66 -2.26 -12.98 -4.11
N PHE A 67 -3.21 -13.53 -4.85
CA PHE A 67 -4.64 -13.41 -4.57
C PHE A 67 -5.02 -13.90 -3.16
N PRO A 68 -4.50 -15.03 -2.65
CA PRO A 68 -4.81 -15.47 -1.28
C PRO A 68 -4.44 -14.42 -0.22
N GLN A 69 -3.24 -13.85 -0.31
CA GLN A 69 -2.78 -12.82 0.64
C GLN A 69 -3.57 -11.52 0.50
N LEU A 70 -3.98 -11.15 -0.72
CA LEU A 70 -4.89 -10.04 -0.93
C LEU A 70 -6.26 -10.28 -0.27
N MET A 71 -6.75 -11.52 -0.24
CA MET A 71 -7.98 -11.87 0.46
C MET A 71 -7.84 -11.80 1.98
N GLU A 72 -6.70 -12.19 2.54
CA GLU A 72 -6.41 -12.03 3.97
C GLU A 72 -6.44 -10.55 4.39
N ILE A 73 -5.82 -9.68 3.59
CA ILE A 73 -5.85 -8.23 3.80
C ILE A 73 -7.29 -7.70 3.66
N ALA A 74 -8.04 -8.18 2.66
CA ALA A 74 -9.42 -7.76 2.41
C ALA A 74 -10.33 -8.08 3.60
N GLN A 75 -10.13 -9.25 4.23
CA GLN A 75 -10.87 -9.66 5.42
C GLN A 75 -10.62 -8.72 6.61
N ARG A 76 -9.41 -8.16 6.76
CA ARG A 76 -9.11 -7.17 7.82
C ARG A 76 -10.02 -5.93 7.71
N PHE A 77 -10.24 -5.43 6.49
CA PHE A 77 -11.14 -4.31 6.26
C PHE A 77 -12.61 -4.70 6.43
N ALA A 78 -13.00 -5.91 6.03
CA ALA A 78 -14.39 -6.38 6.11
C ALA A 78 -14.84 -6.65 7.56
N GLN A 79 -13.94 -7.11 8.43
CA GLN A 79 -14.24 -7.42 9.83
C GLN A 79 -14.44 -6.17 10.72
N ALA A 80 -14.21 -4.99 10.17
CA ALA A 80 -14.38 -3.70 10.84
C ALA A 80 -15.85 -3.21 10.80
N GLU A 81 -16.76 -4.09 11.22
CA GLU A 81 -18.20 -3.91 11.06
C GLU A 81 -18.70 -2.54 11.57
N GLY A 82 -19.50 -1.87 10.74
CA GLY A 82 -20.16 -0.60 11.05
C GLY A 82 -19.30 0.66 10.99
N LYS A 83 -17.96 0.51 10.92
CA LYS A 83 -17.00 1.63 10.94
C LYS A 83 -16.45 2.00 9.57
N VAL A 84 -16.58 1.12 8.56
CA VAL A 84 -16.06 1.35 7.20
C VAL A 84 -17.23 1.49 6.23
N CYS A 85 -17.14 2.44 5.29
CA CYS A 85 -18.06 2.62 4.18
C CYS A 85 -18.19 1.30 3.38
N PRO A 86 -19.34 1.05 2.69
CA PRO A 86 -19.57 -0.17 1.91
C PRO A 86 -18.76 -0.16 0.60
N ILE A 87 -17.44 -0.19 0.70
CA ILE A 87 -16.48 -0.18 -0.40
C ILE A 87 -16.02 -1.62 -0.63
N PRO A 88 -15.99 -2.12 -1.88
CA PRO A 88 -15.46 -3.45 -2.18
C PRO A 88 -14.02 -3.61 -1.62
N PRO A 89 -13.71 -4.68 -0.85
CA PRO A 89 -12.41 -4.80 -0.18
C PRO A 89 -11.20 -4.74 -1.12
N LEU A 90 -11.30 -5.32 -2.32
CA LEU A 90 -10.23 -5.22 -3.33
C LEU A 90 -10.00 -3.79 -3.82
N LEU A 91 -11.06 -2.97 -3.85
CA LEU A 91 -10.93 -1.55 -4.20
C LEU A 91 -10.24 -0.77 -3.09
N LEU A 92 -10.51 -1.09 -1.81
CA LEU A 92 -9.79 -0.53 -0.66
C LEU A 92 -8.30 -0.84 -0.72
N ILE A 93 -7.94 -2.11 -0.94
CA ILE A 93 -6.53 -2.51 -1.07
C ILE A 93 -5.87 -1.79 -2.24
N ARG A 94 -6.54 -1.72 -3.40
CA ARG A 94 -6.03 -1.01 -4.57
C ARG A 94 -5.79 0.47 -4.29
N ALA A 95 -6.73 1.13 -3.61
CA ALA A 95 -6.61 2.53 -3.24
C ALA A 95 -5.48 2.76 -2.22
N PHE A 96 -5.39 1.90 -1.20
CA PHE A 96 -4.34 1.93 -0.19
C PHE A 96 -2.95 1.81 -0.83
N LEU A 97 -2.74 0.75 -1.60
CA LEU A 97 -1.47 0.52 -2.31
C LEU A 97 -1.14 1.71 -3.22
N GLY A 98 -2.09 2.17 -4.04
CA GLY A 98 -1.85 3.30 -4.95
C GLY A 98 -1.43 4.58 -4.22
N MET A 99 -2.08 4.89 -3.09
CA MET A 99 -1.77 6.07 -2.29
C MET A 99 -0.36 6.01 -1.69
N PHE A 100 0.00 4.89 -1.05
CA PHE A 100 1.32 4.75 -0.41
C PHE A 100 2.45 4.50 -1.41
N PHE A 101 2.16 3.95 -2.60
CA PHE A 101 3.10 3.97 -3.72
C PHE A 101 3.36 5.39 -4.21
N SER A 102 2.30 6.20 -4.38
CA SER A 102 2.47 7.60 -4.78
C SER A 102 3.29 8.37 -3.75
N TYR A 103 2.97 8.23 -2.46
CA TYR A 103 3.75 8.82 -1.37
C TYR A 103 5.24 8.45 -1.50
N SER A 104 5.54 7.16 -1.60
CA SER A 104 6.92 6.66 -1.63
C SER A 104 7.70 7.17 -2.85
N ILE A 105 7.10 7.19 -4.04
CA ILE A 105 7.74 7.74 -5.24
C ILE A 105 8.01 9.23 -5.09
N THR A 106 7.04 9.99 -4.60
CA THR A 106 7.20 11.44 -4.37
C THR A 106 8.30 11.72 -3.35
N GLU A 107 8.34 10.95 -2.25
CA GLU A 107 9.35 11.09 -1.22
C GLU A 107 10.76 10.85 -1.77
N ILE A 108 10.94 9.81 -2.59
CA ILE A 108 12.22 9.49 -3.24
C ILE A 108 12.66 10.56 -4.23
N LEU A 109 11.74 11.05 -5.07
CA LEU A 109 12.08 11.97 -6.15
C LEU A 109 12.28 13.41 -5.68
N VAL A 110 11.44 13.88 -4.76
CA VAL A 110 11.36 15.29 -4.37
C VAL A 110 11.23 15.54 -2.87
N GLY A 111 11.16 14.51 -2.02
CA GLY A 111 10.88 14.66 -0.58
C GLY A 111 11.78 15.68 0.12
N ARG A 112 13.10 15.60 -0.13
CA ARG A 112 14.09 16.56 0.41
C ARG A 112 13.95 17.99 -0.10
N SER A 113 13.26 18.19 -1.21
CA SER A 113 13.03 19.49 -1.85
C SER A 113 11.69 20.12 -1.43
N LEU A 114 10.84 19.37 -0.72
CA LEU A 114 9.56 19.89 -0.22
C LEU A 114 9.80 20.87 0.95
N PRO A 115 8.90 21.85 1.18
CA PRO A 115 8.95 22.66 2.39
C PRO A 115 8.86 21.80 3.65
N HIS A 116 9.49 22.24 4.75
CA HIS A 116 9.47 21.50 6.02
C HIS A 116 8.04 21.17 6.49
N GLU A 117 7.12 22.13 6.33
CA GLU A 117 5.69 21.99 6.65
C GLU A 117 5.01 20.82 5.90
N VAL A 118 5.54 20.42 4.74
CA VAL A 118 5.01 19.32 3.93
C VAL A 118 5.69 17.99 4.28
N GLN A 119 6.92 18.02 4.80
CA GLN A 119 7.67 16.81 5.21
C GLN A 119 7.23 16.30 6.59
N GLU A 120 6.94 17.24 7.50
CA GLU A 120 6.62 16.93 8.89
C GLU A 120 5.31 16.12 9.01
N ASN A 121 5.40 14.92 9.62
CA ASN A 121 4.28 13.99 9.80
C ASN A 121 3.51 13.65 8.51
N ALA A 122 4.18 13.74 7.36
CA ALA A 122 3.54 13.55 6.06
C ALA A 122 2.88 12.17 5.94
N LEU A 123 3.54 11.13 6.41
CA LEU A 123 3.02 9.76 6.35
C LEU A 123 1.73 9.60 7.16
N GLU A 124 1.71 10.17 8.37
CA GLU A 124 0.54 10.19 9.24
C GLU A 124 -0.63 10.92 8.55
N HIS A 125 -0.38 12.08 7.93
CA HIS A 125 -1.40 12.79 7.18
C HIS A 125 -1.95 11.99 6.01
N PHE A 126 -1.12 11.25 5.27
CA PHE A 126 -1.59 10.35 4.21
C PHE A 126 -2.47 9.22 4.76
N ALA A 127 -2.09 8.61 5.89
CA ALA A 127 -2.90 7.61 6.57
C ALA A 127 -4.25 8.18 7.04
N GLU A 128 -4.27 9.38 7.59
CA GLU A 128 -5.50 10.06 8.01
C GLU A 128 -6.41 10.40 6.82
N ILE A 129 -5.85 10.85 5.69
CA ILE A 129 -6.60 11.09 4.46
C ILE A 129 -7.25 9.79 3.96
N PHE A 130 -6.51 8.68 3.99
CA PHE A 130 -7.05 7.37 3.63
C PHE A 130 -8.19 6.97 4.57
N LEU A 131 -7.98 7.04 5.89
CA LEU A 131 -8.97 6.70 6.91
C LEU A 131 -10.23 7.55 6.78
N HIS A 132 -10.10 8.87 6.64
CA HIS A 132 -11.24 9.77 6.41
C HIS A 132 -12.05 9.42 5.15
N GLY A 133 -11.40 8.84 4.13
CA GLY A 133 -12.06 8.40 2.91
C GLY A 133 -12.84 7.09 3.07
N ILE A 134 -12.50 6.26 4.06
CA ILE A 134 -13.05 4.90 4.19
C ILE A 134 -13.91 4.71 5.43
N LEU A 135 -13.71 5.50 6.49
CA LEU A 135 -14.50 5.38 7.71
C LEU A 135 -15.89 6.00 7.52
N SER A 136 -16.93 5.35 8.06
CA SER A 136 -18.27 5.88 8.09
C SER A 136 -18.31 7.11 9.01
N LYS A 137 -18.91 8.20 8.53
CA LYS A 137 -19.19 9.35 9.40
C LYS A 137 -20.25 8.90 10.41
N SER A 138 -19.90 8.90 11.69
CA SER A 138 -20.85 8.71 12.79
C SER A 138 -21.86 9.85 12.84
#